data_AF-A0A3L7U6M0-F1
#
_entry.id   AF-A0A3L7U6M0-F1
#
_cell.length_a   1.000
_cell.length_b   1.000
_cell.length_c   1.000
_cell.angle_alpha   90.00
_cell.angle_beta   90.00
_cell.angle_gamma   90.00
#
_symmetry.space_group_name_H-M   'P 1'
#
loop_
_entity.id
_entity.type
_entity.pdbx_description
1 polymer ?
#
loop_
_entity_poly.entity_id
_entity_poly.type
_entity_poly.pdbx_seq_one_letter_code
_entity_poly.pdbx_strand_id
1 'polypeptide(L)' 'MMFWIREIVGWVLVVAALVVMQMGLNFALSSGSPKIVEASVVIFASLGLLRSGILLIRISTAARICKLDRQHEKSP' A
#
# COMPACT_ATOMS: atom_id res chain seq x y z
N MET A 1 14.30 -10.39 11.44
CA MET A 1 13.55 -9.20 11.88
C MET A 1 13.21 -8.24 10.76
N MET A 2 14.18 -7.79 9.94
CA MET A 2 13.94 -6.81 8.85
C MET A 2 12.81 -7.17 7.87
N PHE A 3 12.59 -8.46 7.60
CA PHE A 3 11.52 -8.93 6.69
C PHE A 3 10.11 -8.63 7.20
N TRP A 4 9.86 -8.86 8.49
CA TRP A 4 8.53 -8.67 9.09
C TRP A 4 8.19 -7.17 9.14
N ILE A 5 9.19 -6.33 9.44
CA ILE A 5 9.08 -4.87 9.40
C ILE A 5 8.67 -4.40 7.99
N ARG A 6 9.28 -4.96 6.93
CA ARG A 6 8.98 -4.56 5.55
C ARG A 6 7.55 -4.93 5.12
N GLU A 7 7.06 -6.08 5.57
CA GLU A 7 5.67 -6.51 5.33
C GLU A 7 4.67 -5.61 6.07
N ILE A 8 4.93 -5.31 7.35
CA ILE A 8 4.10 -4.40 8.16
C ILE A 8 4.07 -3.00 7.55
N VAL A 9 5.21 -2.47 7.12
CA VAL A 9 5.27 -1.16 6.46
C VAL A 9 4.40 -1.17 5.19
N GLY A 10 4.43 -2.26 4.42
CA GLY A 10 3.56 -2.43 3.25
C GLY A 10 2.08 -2.39 3.61
N TRP A 11 1.67 -3.12 4.65
CA TRP A 11 0.30 -3.12 5.15
C TRP A 11 -0.14 -1.77 5.70
N VAL A 12 0.73 -1.09 6.47
CA VAL A 12 0.48 0.27 6.98
C VAL A 12 0.27 1.24 5.83
N LEU A 13 1.07 1.14 4.77
CA LEU A 13 0.90 1.94 3.54
C LEU A 13 -0.44 1.68 2.84
N VAL A 14 -0.88 0.43 2.78
CA VAL A 14 -2.20 0.07 2.22
C VAL A 14 -3.33 0.66 3.07
N VAL A 15 -3.26 0.52 4.39
CA VAL A 15 -4.26 1.11 5.30
C VAL A 15 -4.28 2.64 5.19
N ALA A 16 -3.12 3.28 5.17
CA ALA A 16 -3.00 4.72 4.98
C ALA A 16 -3.62 5.16 3.64
N ALA A 17 -3.39 4.41 2.56
CA ALA A 17 -4.00 4.69 1.26
C ALA A 17 -5.54 4.64 1.31
N LEU A 18 -6.11 3.65 2.00
CA LEU A 18 -7.56 3.53 2.17
C LEU A 18 -8.15 4.70 2.98
N VAL A 19 -7.45 5.15 4.02
CA VAL A 19 -7.85 6.32 4.81
C VAL A 19 -7.87 7.58 3.95
N VAL A 20 -6.82 7.82 3.16
CA VAL A 20 -6.75 8.98 2.26
C VAL A 20 -7.83 8.90 1.17
N MET A 21 -8.09 7.70 0.64
CA MET A 21 -9.15 7.48 -0.34
C MET A 21 -10.54 7.79 0.25
N GLN A 22 -10.79 7.38 1.50
CA GLN A 22 -12.03 7.69 2.22
C GLN A 22 -12.20 9.20 2.43
N MET A 23 -11.12 9.94 2.72
CA MET A 23 -11.15 11.40 2.80
C MET A 23 -11.51 12.03 1.45
N GLY A 24 -10.90 11.57 0.36
CA GLY A 24 -11.23 12.01 -1.00
C GLY A 24 -12.70 11.79 -1.35
N LEU A 25 -13.25 10.63 -0.97
CA LEU A 25 -14.66 10.33 -1.14
C LEU A 25 -15.57 11.26 -0.33
N ASN A 26 -15.19 11.57 0.91
CA ASN A 26 -15.93 12.49 1.77
C ASN A 26 -15.95 13.92 1.20
N PHE A 27 -14.84 14.37 0.59
CA PHE A 27 -14.78 15.65 -0.13
C PHE A 27 -15.66 15.66 -1.38
N ALA A 28 -15.76 14.54 -2.10
CA ALA A 28 -16.61 14.43 -3.28
C ALA A 28 -18.11 14.38 -2.93
N LEU A 29 -18.47 13.71 -1.83
CA LEU A 29 -19.86 13.45 -1.43
C LEU A 29 -20.47 14.51 -0.51
N SER A 30 -19.68 15.49 -0.04
CA SER A 30 -20.18 16.57 0.81
C SER A 30 -21.22 17.45 0.08
N SER A 31 -22.48 17.38 0.54
CA SER A 31 -23.64 18.00 -0.10
C SER A 31 -23.67 19.55 -0.07
N GLY A 32 -22.81 20.21 0.70
CA GLY A 32 -22.79 21.68 0.82
C GLY A 32 -22.02 22.39 -0.29
N SER A 33 -20.94 21.79 -0.79
CA SER A 33 -20.10 22.33 -1.87
C SER A 33 -19.14 21.24 -2.34
N PRO A 34 -19.52 20.39 -3.31
CA PRO A 34 -18.69 19.26 -3.73
C PRO A 34 -17.39 19.77 -4.33
N LYS A 35 -16.28 19.54 -3.63
CA LYS A 35 -14.94 19.97 -4.06
C LYS A 35 -14.31 18.90 -4.95
N ILE A 36 -14.87 18.76 -6.15
CA ILE A 36 -14.55 17.69 -7.10
C ILE A 36 -13.06 17.71 -7.51
N VAL A 37 -12.47 18.89 -7.68
CA VAL A 37 -11.05 19.03 -8.08
C VAL A 37 -10.11 18.62 -6.94
N GLU A 38 -10.40 19.03 -5.70
CA GLU A 38 -9.58 18.60 -4.55
C GLU A 38 -9.74 17.08 -4.32
N ALA A 39 -10.96 16.56 -4.44
CA ALA A 39 -11.25 15.14 -4.29
C ALA A 39 -10.52 14.29 -5.35
N SER A 40 -10.45 14.73 -6.61
CA SER A 40 -9.77 13.98 -7.66
C SER A 40 -8.26 13.90 -7.42
N VAL A 41 -7.63 14.99 -6.98
CA VAL A 41 -6.20 15.02 -6.62
C VAL A 41 -5.93 14.09 -5.43
N VAL A 42 -6.78 14.13 -4.39
CA VAL A 42 -6.65 13.26 -3.21
C VAL A 42 -6.83 11.79 -3.57
N ILE A 43 -7.82 11.46 -4.40
CA ILE A 43 -8.03 10.09 -4.88
C ILE A 43 -6.83 9.62 -5.71
N PHE A 44 -6.29 10.47 -6.59
CA PHE A 44 -5.13 10.09 -7.41
C PHE A 44 -3.89 9.82 -6.54
N ALA A 45 -3.65 10.66 -5.54
CA ALA A 45 -2.60 10.44 -4.55
C ALA A 45 -2.81 9.12 -3.77
N SER A 46 -4.05 8.82 -3.36
CA SER A 46 -4.37 7.57 -2.67
C SER A 46 -4.10 6.33 -3.52
N LEU A 47 -4.35 6.39 -4.83
CA LEU A 47 -4.04 5.30 -5.77
C LEU A 47 -2.54 5.09 -5.90
N GLY A 48 -1.74 6.16 -5.96
CA GLY A 48 -0.28 6.07 -5.96
C GLY A 48 0.25 5.40 -4.68
N LEU A 49 -0.31 5.79 -3.53
CA LEU A 49 0.04 5.23 -2.23
C LEU A 49 -0.31 3.74 -2.15
N LEU A 50 -1.51 3.36 -2.59
CA LEU A 50 -1.99 1.99 -2.64
C LEU A 50 -1.09 1.11 -3.52
N ARG A 51 -0.76 1.57 -4.72
CA ARG A 51 0.13 0.88 -5.65
C ARG A 51 1.51 0.66 -5.04
N SER A 52 2.05 1.68 -4.37
CA SER A 52 3.35 1.63 -3.72
C SER A 52 3.37 0.63 -2.56
N GLY A 53 2.32 0.63 -1.72
CA GLY A 53 2.16 -0.34 -0.64
C GLY A 53 2.10 -1.78 -1.14
N ILE A 54 1.25 -2.05 -2.15
CA ILE A 54 1.12 -3.39 -2.75
C ILE A 54 2.44 -3.84 -3.40
N LEU A 55 3.13 -2.94 -4.10
CA LEU A 55 4.43 -3.25 -4.71
C LEU A 55 5.45 -3.67 -3.66
N LEU A 56 5.52 -2.95 -2.54
CA LEU A 56 6.42 -3.26 -1.43
C LEU A 56 6.13 -4.65 -0.82
N ILE A 57 4.85 -5.00 -0.68
CA ILE A 57 4.41 -6.32 -0.21
C ILE A 57 4.90 -7.39 -1.19
N ARG A 58 4.64 -7.23 -2.51
CA ARG A 58 5.05 -8.21 -3.53
C ARG A 58 6.56 -8.45 -3.55
N ILE A 59 7.37 -7.39 -3.49
CA ILE A 59 8.83 -7.50 -3.48
C ILE A 59 9.31 -8.19 -2.18
N SER A 60 8.64 -7.95 -1.06
CA SER A 60 8.93 -8.62 0.22
C SER A 60 8.61 -10.11 0.18
N THR A 61 7.49 -10.50 -0.42
CA THR A 61 7.14 -11.91 -0.64
C THR A 61 8.13 -12.60 -1.58
N ALA A 62 8.50 -11.96 -2.70
CA ALA A 62 9.49 -12.52 -3.63
C ALA A 62 10.84 -12.76 -2.96
N ALA A 63 11.33 -11.77 -2.18
CA ALA A 63 12.57 -11.92 -1.42
C ALA A 63 12.49 -13.07 -0.38
N ARG A 64 11.31 -13.30 0.22
CA ARG A 64 11.09 -14.42 1.13
C ARG A 64 11.21 -15.77 0.41
N ILE A 65 10.59 -15.90 -0.76
CA ILE A 65 10.64 -17.14 -1.55
C ILE A 65 12.09 -17.44 -1.97
N CYS A 66 12.81 -16.46 -2.54
CA CYS A 66 14.21 -16.66 -2.93
C CYS A 66 15.11 -17.02 -1.73
N LYS A 67 14.82 -16.47 -0.54
CA LYS A 67 15.58 -16.82 0.67
C LYS A 67 15.28 -18.25 1.14
N LEU A 68 14.02 -18.67 1.09
CA LEU A 68 13.61 -20.04 1.45
C LEU A 68 14.23 -21.06 0.49
N ASP A 69 14.18 -20.78 -0.80
CA ASP A 69 14.75 -21.62 -1.86
C ASP A 69 16.26 -21.85 -1.65
N ARG A 70 17.01 -20.76 -1.39
CA ARG A 70 18.45 -20.81 -1.09
C ARG A 70 18.81 -21.54 0.21
N GLN A 71 17.88 -21.64 1.16
CA GLN A 71 18.08 -22.42 2.39
C GLN A 71 17.81 -23.92 2.15
N HIS A 72 16.87 -24.24 1.26
CA HIS A 72 16.56 -25.62 0.88
C HIS A 72 17.73 -26.26 0.12
N GLU A 73 18.35 -25.55 -0.82
CA GLU A 73 19.53 -26.01 -1.56
C GLU A 73 20.76 -26.31 -0.66
N LYS A 74 20.83 -25.69 0.52
CA LYS A 74 21.94 -25.86 1.47
C LYS A 74 21.74 -27.00 2.48
N SER A 75 20.60 -27.69 2.45
CA SER A 75 20.36 -28.87 3.28
C SER A 75 20.72 -30.12 2.47
N PRO A 76 21.63 -30.99 2.98
CA PRO A 76 22.12 -32.16 2.26
C PRO A 76 21.06 -33.23 2.01
#